data_AF-A0A3L6EKG4-F1
#
_entry.id   AF-A0A3L6EKG4-F1
#
_cell.length_a   1.000
_cell.length_b   1.000
_cell.length_c   1.000
_cell.angle_alpha   90.00
_cell.angle_beta   90.00
_cell.angle_gamma   90.00
#
_symmetry.space_group_name_H-M   'P 1'
#
loop_
_entity.id
_entity.type
_entity.pdbx_description
1 polymer ?
#
loop_
_entity_poly.entity_id
_entity_poly.type
_entity_poly.pdbx_seq_one_letter_code
_entity_poly.pdbx_strand_id
1 'polypeptide(L)'
;MRLQMPVQQRIRSQTQSKLSRKRHLAASNKIRMRMAAASNGAPLVVFDFDKTIVDCDSDNWVVDALGATRRFDELLRHLPWNHAIDAMMGELHSEGKTAEDIRGSLRRAPLSPHVVAAIKTAYALGYVRAARLRLRCPLAPSLPCEFSLDPPQILLFFRCELRILSDANAFFVDTILAHHGLADYFSGTDTNPAHVDAAGRLRIRPYHEFGAAAHGHGCALPTCPPNMCKVGVCCFLLTGCRLAGHGSLLTRIVSLDYFIQGKVMERILLQEEAAAAAAAAAASAKTRRRRAVVYLGDGRGDYCPSLKLRDGDYVMPRAGHPLCDLIAASPPAAAVRGWAGFEDLARVLLGIVDGEIACAAAEEGAGAGVVVVVPARQEALMPQAVGVPN
;
A
#
# COMPACT_ATOMS: atom_id res chain seq x y z
N MET A 1 27.24 -40.70 22.38
CA MET A 1 26.71 -41.50 21.25
C MET A 1 25.58 -40.71 20.58
N ARG A 2 25.83 -39.98 19.48
CA ARG A 2 24.79 -39.20 18.77
C ARG A 2 24.08 -40.12 17.77
N LEU A 3 22.82 -40.47 18.03
CA LEU A 3 21.98 -41.20 17.08
C LEU A 3 21.69 -40.31 15.86
N GLN A 4 22.31 -40.63 14.71
CA GLN A 4 21.94 -40.01 13.44
C GLN A 4 20.57 -40.53 13.01
N MET A 5 19.61 -39.63 12.78
CA MET A 5 18.32 -40.05 12.19
C MET A 5 18.54 -40.54 10.75
N PRO A 6 17.99 -41.71 10.36
CA PRO A 6 18.19 -42.28 9.04
C PRO A 6 17.68 -41.36 7.92
N VAL A 7 18.43 -41.31 6.82
CA VAL A 7 18.25 -40.35 5.71
C VAL A 7 16.83 -40.30 5.17
N GLN A 8 16.13 -41.45 5.10
CA GLN A 8 14.74 -41.53 4.63
C GLN A 8 13.74 -40.74 5.52
N GLN A 9 13.97 -40.63 6.84
CA GLN A 9 13.12 -39.81 7.71
C GLN A 9 13.32 -38.31 7.47
N ARG A 10 14.56 -37.85 7.18
CA ARG A 10 14.82 -36.45 6.80
C ARG A 10 14.15 -36.09 5.48
N ILE A 11 14.17 -36.99 4.49
CA ILE A 11 13.50 -36.75 3.20
C ILE A 11 11.99 -36.65 3.41
N ARG A 12 11.38 -37.57 4.18
CA ARG A 12 9.95 -37.54 4.50
C ARG A 12 9.53 -36.25 5.24
N SER A 13 10.27 -35.82 6.26
CA SER A 13 9.93 -34.59 7.01
C SER A 13 10.10 -33.32 6.15
N GLN A 14 11.12 -33.26 5.29
CA GLN A 14 11.27 -32.16 4.32
C GLN A 14 10.17 -32.16 3.24
N THR A 15 9.71 -33.32 2.77
CA THR A 15 8.57 -33.36 1.83
C THR A 15 7.25 -32.99 2.50
N GLN A 16 7.01 -33.41 3.75
CA GLN A 16 5.81 -33.01 4.50
C GLN A 16 5.81 -31.51 4.83
N SER A 17 6.95 -30.91 5.22
CA SER A 17 7.02 -29.47 5.47
C SER A 17 6.86 -28.66 4.17
N LYS A 18 7.40 -29.13 3.03
CA LYS A 18 7.16 -28.54 1.70
C LYS A 18 5.70 -28.67 1.24
N LEU A 19 5.04 -29.81 1.48
CA LEU A 19 3.60 -29.97 1.18
C LEU A 19 2.72 -29.11 2.10
N SER A 20 3.05 -29.03 3.38
CA SER A 20 2.35 -28.17 4.35
C SER A 20 2.48 -26.69 3.95
N ARG A 21 3.69 -26.22 3.63
CA ARG A 21 3.92 -24.86 3.10
C ARG A 21 3.20 -24.62 1.76
N LYS A 22 3.19 -25.58 0.83
CA LYS A 22 2.39 -25.48 -0.41
C LYS A 22 0.89 -25.42 -0.14
N ARG A 23 0.37 -26.17 0.84
CA ARG A 23 -1.05 -26.13 1.25
C ARG A 23 -1.40 -24.82 1.94
N HIS A 24 -0.54 -24.30 2.83
CA HIS A 24 -0.71 -22.97 3.42
C HIS A 24 -0.64 -21.86 2.38
N LEU A 25 0.31 -21.90 1.44
CA LEU A 25 0.43 -20.91 0.38
C LEU A 25 -0.75 -20.98 -0.60
N ALA A 26 -1.25 -22.18 -0.93
CA ALA A 26 -2.44 -22.37 -1.75
C ALA A 26 -3.74 -21.97 -1.03
N ALA A 27 -3.82 -22.17 0.30
CA ALA A 27 -4.93 -21.69 1.12
C ALA A 27 -4.90 -20.17 1.27
N SER A 28 -3.73 -19.59 1.52
CA SER A 28 -3.50 -18.14 1.58
C SER A 28 -3.81 -17.49 0.23
N ASN A 29 -3.36 -18.07 -0.89
CA ASN A 29 -3.73 -17.61 -2.23
C ASN A 29 -5.22 -17.82 -2.53
N LYS A 30 -5.88 -18.87 -2.04
CA LYS A 30 -7.35 -19.03 -2.16
C LYS A 30 -8.12 -18.02 -1.31
N ILE A 31 -7.61 -17.62 -0.15
CA ILE A 31 -8.17 -16.53 0.66
C ILE A 31 -7.96 -15.19 -0.05
N ARG A 32 -6.75 -14.93 -0.57
CA ARG A 32 -6.43 -13.73 -1.36
C ARG A 32 -7.26 -13.63 -2.65
N MET A 33 -7.49 -14.74 -3.35
CA MET A 33 -8.41 -14.82 -4.50
C MET A 33 -9.89 -14.71 -4.11
N ARG A 34 -10.31 -15.17 -2.93
CA ARG A 34 -11.66 -14.91 -2.41
C ARG A 34 -11.87 -13.47 -1.91
N MET A 35 -10.79 -12.77 -1.56
CA MET A 35 -10.82 -11.33 -1.27
C MET A 35 -10.81 -10.48 -2.54
N ALA A 36 -10.59 -11.06 -3.73
CA ALA A 36 -10.90 -10.44 -5.01
C ALA A 36 -12.40 -10.49 -5.36
N ALA A 37 -13.28 -10.44 -4.34
CA ALA A 37 -14.63 -9.93 -4.53
C ALA A 37 -14.48 -8.48 -4.99
N ALA A 38 -14.90 -8.17 -6.23
CA ALA A 38 -14.60 -6.89 -6.86
C ALA A 38 -15.08 -5.74 -5.97
N SER A 39 -14.16 -4.90 -5.48
CA SER A 39 -14.45 -3.81 -4.52
C SER A 39 -15.63 -2.96 -5.01
N ASN A 40 -16.73 -2.88 -4.24
CA ASN A 40 -17.98 -2.23 -4.67
C ASN A 40 -17.85 -0.69 -4.67
N GLY A 41 -16.98 -0.13 -5.52
CA GLY A 41 -16.72 1.31 -5.57
C GLY A 41 -16.00 1.88 -4.35
N ALA A 42 -15.61 1.06 -3.36
CA ALA A 42 -14.82 1.47 -2.20
C ALA A 42 -13.42 1.95 -2.62
N PRO A 43 -12.89 3.02 -2.00
CA PRO A 43 -11.70 3.71 -2.51
C PRO A 43 -10.43 2.86 -2.47
N LEU A 44 -9.49 3.20 -3.36
CA LEU A 44 -8.07 2.86 -3.21
C LEU A 44 -7.39 3.97 -2.43
N VAL A 45 -6.61 3.65 -1.40
CA VAL A 45 -5.68 4.59 -0.78
C VAL A 45 -4.26 4.12 -1.05
N VAL A 46 -3.48 4.97 -1.71
CA VAL A 46 -2.06 4.76 -2.01
C VAL A 46 -1.26 5.72 -1.14
N PHE A 47 -0.36 5.17 -0.33
CA PHE A 47 0.52 5.92 0.54
C PHE A 47 1.94 5.90 -0.02
N ASP A 48 2.60 7.04 -0.06
CA ASP A 48 4.05 7.06 0.13
C ASP A 48 4.40 6.66 1.58
N PHE A 49 5.66 6.29 1.85
CA PHE A 49 6.06 5.76 3.15
C PHE A 49 6.83 6.79 3.99
N ASP A 50 7.93 7.30 3.48
CA ASP A 50 8.77 8.26 4.20
C ASP A 50 8.08 9.63 4.29
N LYS A 51 8.24 10.30 5.43
CA LYS A 51 7.52 11.54 5.79
C LYS A 51 5.98 11.49 5.64
N THR A 52 5.38 10.32 5.40
CA THR A 52 3.96 10.14 5.07
C THR A 52 3.29 9.11 5.99
N ILE A 53 3.87 7.91 6.12
CA ILE A 53 3.51 6.92 7.16
C ILE A 53 4.45 7.04 8.37
N VAL A 54 5.76 7.15 8.13
CA VAL A 54 6.74 7.49 9.17
C VAL A 54 7.04 8.97 9.13
N ASP A 55 7.37 9.58 10.27
CA ASP A 55 7.73 11.00 10.36
C ASP A 55 9.24 11.24 10.20
N CYS A 56 9.84 10.51 9.28
CA CYS A 56 11.26 10.59 8.97
C CYS A 56 11.52 10.17 7.52
N ASP A 57 12.73 10.45 7.07
CA ASP A 57 13.37 9.73 5.98
C ASP A 57 14.01 8.46 6.56
N SER A 58 13.62 7.27 6.08
CA SER A 58 14.00 6.00 6.72
C SER A 58 15.44 5.60 6.46
N ASP A 59 16.01 6.02 5.32
CA ASP A 59 17.43 5.85 5.00
C ASP A 59 18.29 6.71 5.95
N ASN A 60 18.00 8.02 6.05
CA ASN A 60 18.71 8.90 6.97
C ASN A 60 18.56 8.46 8.44
N TRP A 61 17.36 8.03 8.85
CA TRP A 61 17.12 7.55 10.22
C TRP A 61 18.02 6.37 10.61
N VAL A 62 18.21 5.40 9.72
CA VAL A 62 19.10 4.25 9.95
C VAL A 62 20.56 4.72 9.99
N VAL A 63 20.97 5.57 9.05
CA VAL A 63 22.33 6.09 8.93
C VAL A 63 22.75 6.89 10.17
N ASP A 64 21.91 7.80 10.63
CA ASP A 64 22.16 8.65 11.80
C ASP A 64 22.21 7.83 13.09
N ALA A 65 21.22 6.95 13.30
CA ALA A 65 21.15 6.11 14.49
C ALA A 65 22.28 5.06 14.60
N LEU A 66 22.99 4.80 13.51
CA LEU A 66 24.17 3.93 13.48
C LEU A 66 25.50 4.71 13.39
N GLY A 67 25.46 6.04 13.44
CA GLY A 67 26.65 6.91 13.47
C GLY A 67 27.39 7.00 12.14
N ALA A 68 26.67 6.88 11.02
CA ALA A 68 27.26 6.78 9.68
C ALA A 68 27.07 8.02 8.79
N THR A 69 26.35 9.06 9.25
CA THR A 69 25.98 10.29 8.50
C THR A 69 27.10 10.84 7.62
N ARG A 70 28.26 11.16 8.22
CA ARG A 70 29.42 11.73 7.50
C ARG A 70 29.93 10.85 6.35
N ARG A 71 29.81 9.52 6.46
CA ARG A 71 30.23 8.57 5.42
C ARG A 71 29.18 8.44 4.34
N PHE A 72 27.91 8.49 4.72
CA PHE A 72 26.81 8.55 3.75
C PHE A 72 26.88 9.83 2.91
N ASP A 73 27.15 10.98 3.53
CA ASP A 73 27.41 12.26 2.84
C ASP A 73 28.62 12.18 1.88
N GLU A 74 29.61 11.34 2.17
CA GLU A 74 30.75 11.08 1.30
C GLU A 74 30.38 10.18 0.10
N LEU A 75 29.58 9.14 0.33
CA LEU A 75 29.04 8.30 -0.74
C LEU A 75 28.12 9.08 -1.68
N LEU A 76 27.25 9.95 -1.15
CA LEU A 76 26.31 10.78 -1.92
C LEU A 76 27.00 11.82 -2.83
N ARG A 77 28.27 12.17 -2.58
CA ARG A 77 29.07 13.02 -3.49
C ARG A 77 29.45 12.32 -4.80
N HIS A 78 29.36 10.98 -4.84
CA HIS A 78 29.88 10.16 -5.95
C HIS A 78 28.90 9.10 -6.47
N LEU A 79 27.86 8.76 -5.71
CA LEU A 79 26.89 7.71 -6.03
C LEU A 79 25.46 8.25 -6.00
N PRO A 80 24.57 7.81 -6.92
CA PRO A 80 23.13 8.02 -6.78
C PRO A 80 22.61 7.39 -5.48
N TRP A 81 21.55 7.96 -4.90
CA TRP A 81 21.00 7.61 -3.58
C TRP A 81 20.93 6.10 -3.28
N ASN A 82 20.28 5.30 -4.14
CA ASN A 82 20.15 3.85 -3.93
C ASN A 82 21.49 3.09 -3.96
N HIS A 83 22.48 3.58 -4.70
CA HIS A 83 23.83 3.01 -4.70
C HIS A 83 24.61 3.45 -3.45
N ALA A 84 24.44 4.69 -3.01
CA ALA A 84 25.01 5.18 -1.76
C ALA A 84 24.49 4.39 -0.56
N ILE A 85 23.17 4.14 -0.46
CA ILE A 85 22.61 3.40 0.68
C ILE A 85 22.97 1.91 0.66
N ASP A 86 23.00 1.23 -0.51
CA ASP A 86 23.51 -0.15 -0.58
C ASP A 86 24.99 -0.24 -0.18
N ALA A 87 25.82 0.72 -0.60
CA ALA A 87 27.22 0.82 -0.20
C ALA A 87 27.36 1.05 1.31
N MET A 88 26.58 1.98 1.87
CA MET A 88 26.56 2.29 3.30
C MET A 88 26.16 1.08 4.16
N MET A 89 25.17 0.29 3.73
CA MET A 89 24.83 -0.98 4.39
C MET A 89 25.98 -2.02 4.31
N GLY A 90 26.84 -1.92 3.30
CA GLY A 90 28.07 -2.71 3.19
C GLY A 90 29.16 -2.29 4.17
N GLU A 91 29.41 -0.99 4.31
CA GLU A 91 30.37 -0.46 5.29
C GLU A 91 29.94 -0.76 6.72
N LEU A 92 28.68 -0.49 7.07
CA LEU A 92 28.10 -0.82 8.38
C LEU A 92 28.28 -2.31 8.71
N HIS A 93 28.06 -3.19 7.73
CA HIS A 93 28.29 -4.62 7.90
C HIS A 93 29.78 -4.97 8.11
N SER A 94 30.71 -4.28 7.43
CA SER A 94 32.16 -4.47 7.64
C SER A 94 32.64 -4.05 9.03
N GLU A 95 31.92 -3.14 9.69
CA GLU A 95 32.11 -2.75 11.09
C GLU A 95 31.41 -3.68 12.09
N GLY A 96 30.83 -4.79 11.61
CA GLY A 96 30.14 -5.78 12.44
C GLY A 96 28.69 -5.43 12.77
N LYS A 97 28.09 -4.38 12.18
CA LYS A 97 26.65 -4.14 12.32
C LYS A 97 25.86 -5.22 11.59
N THR A 98 24.83 -5.73 12.25
CA THR A 98 23.97 -6.78 11.73
C THR A 98 22.68 -6.22 11.15
N ALA A 99 21.99 -7.03 10.36
CA ALA A 99 20.63 -6.73 9.93
C ALA A 99 19.67 -6.52 11.12
N GLU A 100 19.94 -7.10 12.30
CA GLU A 100 19.11 -6.90 13.50
C GLU A 100 19.40 -5.56 14.19
N ASP A 101 20.62 -5.01 14.12
CA ASP A 101 20.92 -3.65 14.59
C ASP A 101 20.16 -2.61 13.76
N ILE A 102 20.11 -2.80 12.43
CA ILE A 102 19.32 -2.00 11.51
C ILE A 102 17.84 -2.09 11.88
N ARG A 103 17.29 -3.30 12.10
CA ARG A 103 15.90 -3.46 12.58
C ARG A 103 15.67 -2.79 13.93
N GLY A 104 16.63 -2.86 14.85
CA GLY A 104 16.60 -2.20 16.14
C GLY A 104 16.47 -0.69 16.02
N SER A 105 17.14 -0.06 15.04
CA SER A 105 16.97 1.35 14.71
C SER A 105 15.57 1.65 14.14
N LEU A 106 15.14 0.88 13.13
CA LEU A 106 13.85 1.06 12.45
C LEU A 106 12.65 0.93 13.40
N ARG A 107 12.70 0.03 14.39
CA ARG A 107 11.66 -0.09 15.42
C ARG A 107 11.49 1.16 16.29
N ARG A 108 12.45 2.09 16.27
CA ARG A 108 12.38 3.38 16.96
C ARG A 108 12.04 4.55 16.04
N ALA A 109 11.85 4.31 14.74
CA ALA A 109 11.48 5.36 13.80
C ALA A 109 10.18 6.04 14.23
N PRO A 110 10.08 7.38 14.14
CA PRO A 110 8.91 8.10 14.60
C PRO A 110 7.70 7.74 13.73
N LEU A 111 6.67 7.16 14.35
CA LEU A 111 5.43 6.79 13.68
C LEU A 111 4.25 7.20 14.57
N SER A 112 3.42 8.12 14.09
CA SER A 112 2.37 8.73 14.92
C SER A 112 1.24 7.75 15.25
N PRO A 113 0.72 7.69 16.49
CA PRO A 113 -0.44 6.87 16.80
C PRO A 113 -1.68 7.27 15.97
N HIS A 114 -1.75 8.52 15.50
CA HIS A 114 -2.83 8.99 14.63
C HIS A 114 -2.82 8.31 13.25
N VAL A 115 -1.66 8.09 12.63
CA VAL A 115 -1.59 7.39 11.33
C VAL A 115 -1.82 5.89 11.49
N VAL A 116 -1.39 5.28 12.60
CA VAL A 116 -1.79 3.90 12.97
C VAL A 116 -3.31 3.79 13.04
N ALA A 117 -3.96 4.70 13.78
CA ALA A 117 -5.40 4.73 13.92
C ALA A 117 -6.10 4.98 12.58
N ALA A 118 -5.58 5.88 11.75
CA ALA A 118 -6.11 6.18 10.42
C ALA A 118 -6.05 4.96 9.48
N ILE A 119 -4.90 4.29 9.35
CA ILE A 119 -4.75 3.07 8.53
C ILE A 119 -5.72 1.98 9.00
N LYS A 120 -5.76 1.71 10.31
CA LYS A 120 -6.64 0.69 10.89
C LYS A 120 -8.12 1.03 10.70
N THR A 121 -8.49 2.29 10.84
CA THR A 121 -9.88 2.75 10.70
C THR A 121 -10.32 2.81 9.23
N ALA A 122 -9.48 3.30 8.32
CA ALA A 122 -9.78 3.32 6.88
C ALA A 122 -10.04 1.90 6.34
N TYR A 123 -9.19 0.94 6.71
CA TYR A 123 -9.41 -0.49 6.44
C TYR A 123 -10.70 -1.01 7.09
N ALA A 124 -10.99 -0.60 8.33
CA ALA A 124 -12.15 -1.06 9.09
C ALA A 124 -13.50 -0.49 8.61
N LEU A 125 -13.55 0.71 8.02
CA LEU A 125 -14.78 1.36 7.58
C LEU A 125 -15.58 0.53 6.55
N GLY A 126 -14.91 -0.40 5.86
CA GLY A 126 -15.56 -1.35 4.95
C GLY A 126 -16.39 -2.47 5.60
N TYR A 127 -16.36 -2.63 6.94
CA TYR A 127 -17.12 -3.66 7.66
C TYR A 127 -18.27 -3.12 8.53
N VAL A 128 -18.14 -1.89 9.04
CA VAL A 128 -18.95 -1.43 10.19
C VAL A 128 -20.44 -1.22 9.84
N ARG A 129 -20.77 -1.01 8.56
CA ARG A 129 -22.10 -0.51 8.14
C ARG A 129 -23.30 -1.45 8.31
N ALA A 130 -23.11 -2.75 8.55
CA ALA A 130 -24.24 -3.68 8.72
C ALA A 130 -24.41 -4.25 10.14
N ALA A 131 -23.82 -3.61 11.15
CA ALA A 131 -24.06 -3.93 12.57
C ALA A 131 -25.33 -3.28 13.19
N ARG A 132 -26.11 -2.49 12.42
CA ARG A 132 -27.32 -1.79 12.91
C ARG A 132 -28.54 -1.87 11.99
N LEU A 133 -29.03 -3.08 11.74
CA LEU A 133 -30.39 -3.32 11.26
C LEU A 133 -31.24 -3.91 12.40
N ARG A 134 -31.88 -3.03 13.19
CA ARG A 134 -33.01 -3.44 14.05
C ARG A 134 -34.30 -3.41 13.24
N LEU A 135 -34.57 -4.48 12.51
CA LEU A 135 -35.92 -4.71 11.96
C LEU A 135 -36.87 -4.99 13.13
N ARG A 136 -37.73 -4.03 13.46
CA ARG A 136 -38.93 -4.32 14.27
C ARG A 136 -39.96 -4.98 13.36
N CYS A 137 -40.39 -6.18 13.70
CA CYS A 137 -41.54 -6.81 13.06
C CYS A 137 -42.81 -5.98 13.32
N PRO A 138 -43.56 -5.50 12.30
CA PRO A 138 -44.78 -4.72 12.52
C PRO A 138 -45.95 -5.52 13.11
N LEU A 139 -45.86 -6.85 13.12
CA LEU A 139 -47.00 -7.76 13.35
C LEU A 139 -46.99 -8.49 14.70
N ALA A 140 -45.91 -8.43 15.48
CA ALA A 140 -45.82 -9.10 16.79
C ALA A 140 -44.80 -8.42 17.74
N PRO A 141 -45.24 -7.51 18.63
CA PRO A 141 -44.34 -6.78 19.55
C PRO A 141 -43.95 -7.56 20.82
N SER A 142 -44.44 -8.78 21.04
CA SER A 142 -44.38 -9.49 22.33
C SER A 142 -43.72 -10.89 22.33
N LEU A 143 -43.21 -11.38 21.20
CA LEU A 143 -42.50 -12.67 21.13
C LEU A 143 -40.98 -12.48 21.07
N PRO A 144 -40.19 -13.22 21.89
CA PRO A 144 -38.74 -13.31 21.70
C PRO A 144 -38.46 -14.19 20.48
N CYS A 145 -38.16 -13.57 19.34
CA CYS A 145 -37.75 -14.29 18.15
C CYS A 145 -36.23 -14.49 18.13
N GLU A 146 -35.77 -15.68 18.55
CA GLU A 146 -34.44 -16.17 18.20
C GLU A 146 -34.39 -16.53 16.71
N PHE A 147 -34.20 -15.51 15.86
CA PHE A 147 -33.76 -15.74 14.49
C PHE A 147 -32.25 -15.89 14.47
N SER A 148 -31.80 -17.12 14.21
CA SER A 148 -30.44 -17.36 13.70
C SER A 148 -30.25 -16.54 12.43
N LEU A 149 -29.48 -15.46 12.53
CA LEU A 149 -29.02 -14.74 11.36
C LEU A 149 -28.04 -15.65 10.60
N ASP A 150 -28.48 -16.17 9.45
CA ASP A 150 -27.52 -16.52 8.39
C ASP A 150 -26.57 -15.33 8.22
N PRO A 151 -25.24 -15.54 8.22
CA PRO A 151 -24.28 -14.45 8.35
C PRO A 151 -24.50 -13.43 7.24
N PRO A 152 -24.76 -12.14 7.54
CA PRO A 152 -25.17 -11.18 6.53
C PRO A 152 -24.11 -11.04 5.45
N GLN A 153 -24.37 -11.58 4.25
CA GLN A 153 -23.42 -11.52 3.13
C GLN A 153 -23.11 -10.07 2.72
N ILE A 154 -23.99 -9.14 3.09
CA ILE A 154 -23.89 -7.69 2.93
C ILE A 154 -22.74 -7.05 3.76
N LEU A 155 -22.27 -7.68 4.85
CA LEU A 155 -21.29 -7.09 5.80
C LEU A 155 -19.86 -6.86 5.26
N LEU A 156 -19.52 -7.34 4.06
CA LEU A 156 -18.12 -7.40 3.59
C LEU A 156 -17.81 -6.57 2.33
N PHE A 157 -18.77 -5.85 1.76
CA PHE A 157 -18.69 -5.39 0.36
C PHE A 157 -17.81 -4.16 0.10
N PHE A 158 -17.63 -3.26 1.07
CA PHE A 158 -16.97 -1.95 0.84
C PHE A 158 -15.58 -1.83 1.48
N ARG A 159 -14.77 -2.91 1.47
CA ARG A 159 -13.39 -2.86 1.96
C ARG A 159 -12.59 -1.79 1.21
N CYS A 160 -12.18 -0.74 1.94
CA CYS A 160 -11.17 0.19 1.48
C CYS A 160 -9.85 -0.57 1.31
N GLU A 161 -9.23 -0.47 0.13
CA GLU A 161 -7.96 -1.12 -0.14
C GLU A 161 -6.83 -0.13 0.11
N LEU A 162 -5.83 -0.52 0.88
CA LEU A 162 -4.65 0.30 1.16
C LEU A 162 -3.44 -0.30 0.45
N ARG A 163 -2.60 0.52 -0.17
CA ARG A 163 -1.31 0.14 -0.78
C ARG A 163 -0.21 1.13 -0.43
N ILE A 164 1.03 0.67 -0.48
CA ILE A 164 2.21 1.54 -0.40
C ILE A 164 2.88 1.62 -1.78
N LEU A 165 3.26 2.83 -2.18
CA LEU A 165 4.01 3.14 -3.40
C LEU A 165 5.11 4.15 -3.04
N SER A 166 6.29 3.65 -2.68
CA SER A 166 7.34 4.48 -2.10
C SER A 166 8.75 4.13 -2.57
N ASP A 167 9.54 5.16 -2.82
CA ASP A 167 10.96 5.09 -3.18
C ASP A 167 11.91 4.91 -1.98
N ALA A 168 11.36 4.60 -0.79
CA ALA A 168 12.05 3.91 0.30
C ALA A 168 12.50 2.48 -0.11
N ASN A 169 12.80 1.58 0.83
CA ASN A 169 13.17 0.19 0.53
C ASN A 169 12.40 -0.86 1.34
N ALA A 170 12.23 -2.06 0.75
CA ALA A 170 11.38 -3.12 1.28
C ALA A 170 11.79 -3.60 2.69
N PHE A 171 13.10 -3.64 2.99
CA PHE A 171 13.56 -4.10 4.31
C PHE A 171 13.17 -3.10 5.42
N PHE A 172 13.15 -1.80 5.11
CA PHE A 172 12.79 -0.74 6.07
C PHE A 172 11.27 -0.71 6.26
N VAL A 173 10.53 -0.65 5.15
CA VAL A 173 9.06 -0.68 5.14
C VAL A 173 8.53 -1.91 5.88
N ASP A 174 8.95 -3.13 5.50
CA ASP A 174 8.46 -4.37 6.11
C ASP A 174 8.79 -4.45 7.61
N THR A 175 9.96 -3.96 8.02
CA THR A 175 10.36 -3.98 9.44
C THR A 175 9.45 -3.10 10.30
N ILE A 176 9.19 -1.88 9.85
CA ILE A 176 8.38 -0.90 10.59
C ILE A 176 6.91 -1.34 10.59
N LEU A 177 6.37 -1.74 9.44
CA LEU A 177 5.00 -2.25 9.35
C LEU A 177 4.78 -3.50 10.20
N ALA A 178 5.73 -4.43 10.25
CA ALA A 178 5.64 -5.59 11.12
C ALA A 178 5.71 -5.21 12.60
N HIS A 179 6.56 -4.25 12.98
CA HIS A 179 6.70 -3.81 14.37
C HIS A 179 5.41 -3.19 14.92
N HIS A 180 4.72 -2.36 14.14
CA HIS A 180 3.47 -1.69 14.56
C HIS A 180 2.19 -2.50 14.26
N GLY A 181 2.32 -3.72 13.74
CA GLY A 181 1.19 -4.57 13.37
C GLY A 181 0.32 -3.94 12.27
N LEU A 182 0.96 -3.37 11.25
CA LEU A 182 0.33 -2.69 10.11
C LEU A 182 0.44 -3.49 8.79
N ALA A 183 1.31 -4.49 8.70
CA ALA A 183 1.57 -5.21 7.45
C ALA A 183 0.30 -5.80 6.79
N ASP A 184 -0.57 -6.45 7.57
CA ASP A 184 -1.80 -7.10 7.05
C ASP A 184 -2.90 -6.11 6.58
N TYR A 185 -2.72 -4.81 6.80
CA TYR A 185 -3.65 -3.77 6.36
C TYR A 185 -3.39 -3.33 4.91
N PHE A 186 -2.20 -3.61 4.37
CA PHE A 186 -1.83 -3.25 3.00
C PHE A 186 -1.96 -4.45 2.05
N SER A 187 -2.67 -4.27 0.93
CA SER A 187 -2.87 -5.33 -0.07
C SER A 187 -1.61 -5.60 -0.90
N GLY A 188 -0.73 -4.60 -1.00
CA GLY A 188 0.59 -4.66 -1.63
C GLY A 188 1.46 -3.44 -1.30
N THR A 189 2.77 -3.65 -1.40
CA THR A 189 3.82 -2.64 -1.23
C THR A 189 4.69 -2.69 -2.49
N ASP A 190 4.67 -1.63 -3.28
CA ASP A 190 5.60 -1.41 -4.39
C ASP A 190 6.69 -0.44 -3.90
N THR A 191 7.93 -0.92 -3.79
CA THR A 191 9.08 -0.16 -3.24
C THR A 191 10.41 -0.79 -3.66
N ASN A 192 11.54 -0.09 -3.50
CA ASN A 192 12.86 -0.59 -3.91
C ASN A 192 13.18 -1.96 -3.25
N PRO A 193 13.52 -3.00 -4.03
CA PRO A 193 13.74 -4.33 -3.48
C PRO A 193 14.98 -4.39 -2.59
N ALA A 194 14.83 -5.00 -1.42
CA ALA A 194 15.91 -5.20 -0.46
C ALA A 194 15.86 -6.60 0.16
N HIS A 195 17.03 -7.17 0.47
CA HIS A 195 17.16 -8.48 1.12
C HIS A 195 18.48 -8.59 1.88
N VAL A 196 18.53 -9.43 2.91
CA VAL A 196 19.79 -9.79 3.56
C VAL A 196 20.42 -10.93 2.76
N ASP A 197 21.68 -10.79 2.36
CA ASP A 197 22.41 -11.80 1.60
C ASP A 197 23.02 -12.91 2.49
N ALA A 198 23.72 -13.86 1.87
CA ALA A 198 24.30 -15.01 2.57
C ALA A 198 25.43 -14.66 3.55
N ALA A 199 26.03 -13.45 3.46
CA ALA A 199 27.01 -12.95 4.42
C ALA A 199 26.36 -12.23 5.61
N GLY A 200 25.05 -11.95 5.54
CA GLY A 200 24.34 -11.15 6.55
C GLY A 200 24.32 -9.65 6.25
N ARG A 201 24.85 -9.22 5.09
CA ARG A 201 24.78 -7.83 4.63
C ARG A 201 23.38 -7.53 4.09
N LEU A 202 22.82 -6.38 4.45
CA LEU A 202 21.62 -5.85 3.79
C LEU A 202 21.99 -5.34 2.39
N ARG A 203 21.29 -5.85 1.37
CA ARG A 203 21.39 -5.43 -0.01
C ARG A 203 20.13 -4.67 -0.42
N ILE A 204 20.32 -3.50 -1.03
CA ILE A 204 19.26 -2.63 -1.57
C ILE A 204 19.53 -2.45 -3.06
N ARG A 205 18.49 -2.46 -3.89
CA ARG A 205 18.60 -2.17 -5.34
C ARG A 205 17.51 -1.19 -5.74
N PRO A 206 17.72 -0.33 -6.75
CA PRO A 206 16.64 0.49 -7.29
C PRO A 206 15.56 -0.42 -7.90
N TYR A 207 14.30 0.05 -7.85
CA TYR A 207 13.15 -0.67 -8.40
C TYR A 207 13.20 -0.73 -9.94
N HIS A 208 13.85 0.25 -10.58
CA HIS A 208 14.21 0.20 -12.01
C HIS A 208 15.73 0.11 -12.17
N GLU A 209 16.22 -0.70 -13.11
CA GLU A 209 17.64 -0.69 -13.49
C GLU A 209 17.90 0.43 -14.51
N PHE A 210 18.83 1.35 -14.19
CA PHE A 210 19.15 2.49 -15.05
C PHE A 210 20.41 2.23 -15.87
N GLY A 211 20.23 2.06 -17.19
CA GLY A 211 21.34 2.05 -18.14
C GLY A 211 21.80 3.46 -18.50
N ALA A 212 23.11 3.66 -18.68
CA ALA A 212 23.77 4.97 -18.85
C ALA A 212 23.38 5.81 -20.08
N ALA A 213 22.41 5.37 -20.89
CA ALA A 213 22.00 6.00 -22.15
C ALA A 213 20.59 6.64 -22.13
N ALA A 214 19.81 6.50 -21.04
CA ALA A 214 18.48 7.09 -20.94
C ALA A 214 18.02 7.30 -19.48
N HIS A 215 17.12 8.27 -19.26
CA HIS A 215 16.21 8.24 -18.12
C HIS A 215 15.28 7.02 -18.28
N GLY A 216 15.72 5.87 -17.75
CA GLY A 216 15.37 4.51 -18.20
C GLY A 216 13.90 4.04 -18.11
N HIS A 217 12.97 4.92 -17.76
CA HIS A 217 11.53 4.63 -17.66
C HIS A 217 10.64 5.55 -18.52
N GLY A 218 11.23 6.53 -19.22
CA GLY A 218 10.54 7.36 -20.22
C GLY A 218 9.58 8.42 -19.67
N CYS A 219 9.77 8.91 -18.44
CA CYS A 219 9.05 10.10 -17.97
C CYS A 219 9.85 11.37 -18.29
N ALA A 220 9.18 12.43 -18.73
CA ALA A 220 9.78 13.72 -19.03
C ALA A 220 9.80 14.71 -17.84
N LEU A 221 9.23 14.35 -16.67
CA LEU A 221 9.18 15.25 -15.52
C LEU A 221 10.51 15.26 -14.75
N PRO A 222 11.17 16.43 -14.58
CA PRO A 222 12.43 16.54 -13.85
C PRO A 222 12.33 16.18 -12.35
N THR A 223 11.12 16.09 -11.80
CA THR A 223 10.86 15.73 -10.41
C THR A 223 10.77 14.22 -10.17
N CYS A 224 10.78 13.39 -11.23
CA CYS A 224 10.69 11.95 -11.11
C CYS A 224 12.04 11.36 -10.66
N PRO A 225 12.10 10.60 -9.55
CA PRO A 225 13.39 10.19 -8.99
C PRO A 225 14.03 9.04 -9.80
N PRO A 226 15.36 9.02 -9.92
CA PRO A 226 16.11 8.10 -10.79
C PRO A 226 16.37 6.73 -10.15
N ASN A 227 15.42 6.24 -9.35
CA ASN A 227 15.46 4.93 -8.68
C ASN A 227 14.13 4.17 -8.84
N MET A 228 13.01 4.89 -8.72
CA MET A 228 11.65 4.36 -8.82
C MET A 228 10.71 5.44 -9.37
N CYS A 229 10.44 5.37 -10.68
CA CYS A 229 9.31 6.09 -11.25
C CYS A 229 8.00 5.50 -10.73
N LYS A 230 7.29 6.27 -9.92
CA LYS A 230 5.97 5.91 -9.42
C LYS A 230 4.91 5.83 -10.55
N VAL A 231 5.18 6.20 -11.82
CA VAL A 231 4.10 6.57 -12.78
C VAL A 231 4.02 5.94 -14.17
N GLY A 232 4.95 6.22 -15.09
CA GLY A 232 4.62 6.30 -16.55
C GLY A 232 4.21 4.97 -17.20
N VAL A 233 3.98 4.76 -18.50
CA VAL A 233 3.55 5.60 -19.63
C VAL A 233 2.80 4.63 -20.59
N CYS A 234 1.50 4.80 -20.79
CA CYS A 234 0.60 4.03 -21.67
C CYS A 234 0.91 4.19 -23.18
N CYS A 235 0.83 3.09 -23.94
CA CYS A 235 0.48 3.09 -25.35
C CYS A 235 -0.10 1.70 -25.75
N PHE A 236 -1.02 1.66 -26.72
CA PHE A 236 -1.74 0.46 -27.21
C PHE A 236 -2.80 -0.21 -26.30
N LEU A 237 -3.78 0.56 -25.81
CA LEU A 237 -5.13 0.01 -25.48
C LEU A 237 -6.33 0.86 -25.98
N LEU A 238 -6.11 1.86 -26.86
CA LEU A 238 -7.20 2.67 -27.45
C LEU A 238 -7.31 2.59 -28.99
N THR A 239 -6.47 1.77 -29.65
CA THR A 239 -6.73 1.33 -31.02
C THR A 239 -6.86 -0.19 -31.02
N GLY A 240 -8.08 -0.66 -31.30
CA GLY A 240 -8.37 -2.07 -31.54
C GLY A 240 -7.61 -2.54 -32.78
N CYS A 241 -6.40 -3.07 -32.57
CA CYS A 241 -5.58 -3.59 -33.65
C CYS A 241 -6.20 -4.91 -34.13
N ARG A 242 -7.10 -4.79 -35.11
CA ARG A 242 -7.53 -5.90 -35.98
C ARG A 242 -6.33 -6.35 -36.82
N LEU A 243 -5.42 -7.11 -36.22
CA LEU A 243 -4.43 -7.88 -36.94
C LEU A 243 -4.65 -9.36 -36.67
N ALA A 244 -5.28 -10.00 -37.66
CA ALA A 244 -5.34 -11.45 -37.76
C ALA A 244 -3.90 -12.00 -37.84
N GLY A 245 -3.65 -13.12 -37.18
CA GLY A 245 -2.32 -13.74 -37.16
C GLY A 245 -2.16 -14.67 -35.98
N HIS A 246 -2.14 -15.97 -36.26
CA HIS A 246 -2.03 -17.05 -35.27
C HIS A 246 -0.76 -16.90 -34.40
N GLY A 247 -0.94 -16.80 -33.09
CA GLY A 247 0.14 -16.82 -32.10
C GLY A 247 -0.43 -17.10 -30.72
N SER A 248 0.21 -18.01 -29.95
CA SER A 248 -0.39 -18.52 -28.71
C SER A 248 -0.55 -17.43 -27.63
N LEU A 249 -1.66 -17.49 -26.89
CA LEU A 249 -2.00 -16.52 -25.84
C LEU A 249 -0.91 -16.41 -24.76
N LEU A 250 -0.23 -17.52 -24.46
CA LEU A 250 0.81 -17.61 -23.44
C LEU A 250 2.07 -16.81 -23.80
N THR A 251 2.50 -16.82 -25.06
CA THR A 251 3.72 -16.10 -25.49
C THR A 251 3.56 -14.58 -25.42
N ARG A 252 2.33 -14.05 -25.53
CA ARG A 252 2.03 -12.62 -25.46
C ARG A 252 2.04 -12.04 -24.04
N ILE A 253 1.78 -12.86 -23.02
CA ILE A 253 1.72 -12.40 -21.62
C ILE A 253 3.14 -12.12 -21.10
N VAL A 254 4.09 -13.02 -21.37
CA VAL A 254 5.46 -12.94 -20.81
C VAL A 254 6.24 -11.71 -21.28
N SER A 255 6.02 -11.22 -22.52
CA SER A 255 6.64 -9.99 -23.02
C SER A 255 6.01 -8.71 -22.47
N LEU A 256 4.81 -8.77 -21.89
CA LEU A 256 4.15 -7.60 -21.30
C LEU A 256 4.70 -7.31 -19.90
N ASP A 257 4.90 -8.35 -19.08
CA ASP A 257 5.40 -8.23 -17.70
C ASP A 257 6.81 -7.61 -17.64
N TYR A 258 7.68 -7.90 -18.61
CA TYR A 258 9.07 -7.41 -18.63
C TYR A 258 9.18 -5.90 -18.93
N PHE A 259 8.19 -5.31 -19.62
CA PHE A 259 8.19 -3.89 -19.99
C PHE A 259 7.40 -2.99 -19.01
N ILE A 260 6.67 -3.61 -18.07
CA ILE A 260 5.81 -2.94 -17.07
C ILE A 260 6.57 -2.63 -15.76
N GLN A 261 7.80 -3.11 -15.58
CA GLN A 261 8.58 -2.87 -14.36
C GLN A 261 8.77 -1.37 -14.03
N GLY A 262 8.81 -0.49 -15.04
CA GLY A 262 9.03 0.95 -14.90
C GLY A 262 7.90 1.81 -14.26
N LYS A 263 6.73 1.22 -13.93
CA LYS A 263 5.44 1.83 -14.32
C LYS A 263 4.26 1.60 -13.35
N VAL A 264 4.42 1.91 -12.06
CA VAL A 264 3.52 1.40 -11.00
C VAL A 264 2.11 2.02 -10.95
N MET A 265 1.98 3.34 -10.84
CA MET A 265 0.67 3.99 -10.66
C MET A 265 -0.22 3.85 -11.90
N GLU A 266 0.33 3.93 -13.12
CA GLU A 266 -0.48 3.66 -14.33
C GLU A 266 -0.97 2.21 -14.39
N ARG A 267 -0.16 1.22 -13.98
CA ARG A 267 -0.60 -0.17 -13.85
C ARG A 267 -1.78 -0.31 -12.89
N ILE A 268 -1.72 0.37 -11.74
CA ILE A 268 -2.81 0.41 -10.75
C ILE A 268 -4.07 1.03 -11.38
N LEU A 269 -3.97 2.24 -11.96
CA LEU A 269 -5.11 2.94 -12.55
C LEU A 269 -5.75 2.17 -13.71
N LEU A 270 -4.95 1.51 -14.55
CA LEU A 270 -5.42 0.65 -15.65
C LEU A 270 -6.10 -0.63 -15.15
N GLN A 271 -5.64 -1.22 -14.04
CA GLN A 271 -6.29 -2.35 -13.39
C GLN A 271 -7.69 -1.96 -12.90
N GLU A 272 -7.86 -0.79 -12.29
CA GLU A 272 -9.17 -0.30 -11.85
C GLU A 272 -10.11 0.03 -13.01
N GLU A 273 -9.60 0.64 -14.09
CA GLU A 273 -10.37 0.96 -15.29
C GLU A 273 -10.83 -0.31 -16.03
N ALA A 274 -9.95 -1.30 -16.17
CA ALA A 274 -10.29 -2.60 -16.74
C ALA A 274 -11.30 -3.37 -15.86
N ALA A 275 -11.17 -3.32 -14.54
CA ALA A 275 -12.11 -3.94 -13.61
C ALA A 275 -13.51 -3.30 -13.66
N ALA A 276 -13.58 -1.97 -13.78
CA ALA A 276 -14.84 -1.25 -13.96
C ALA A 276 -15.51 -1.59 -15.31
N ALA A 277 -14.74 -1.59 -16.42
CA ALA A 277 -15.24 -1.95 -17.74
C ALA A 277 -15.72 -3.40 -17.84
N ALA A 278 -14.98 -4.34 -17.24
CA ALA A 278 -15.37 -5.75 -17.17
C ALA A 278 -16.67 -5.96 -16.38
N ALA A 279 -16.86 -5.21 -15.28
CA ALA A 279 -18.10 -5.25 -14.52
C ALA A 279 -19.31 -4.70 -15.31
N ALA A 280 -19.11 -3.63 -16.09
CA ALA A 280 -20.15 -3.08 -16.96
C ALA A 280 -20.53 -4.03 -18.12
N ALA A 281 -19.57 -4.78 -18.67
CA ALA A 281 -19.79 -5.72 -19.76
C ALA A 281 -20.51 -7.03 -19.35
N ALA A 282 -20.57 -7.36 -18.06
CA ALA A 282 -21.11 -8.62 -17.54
C ALA A 282 -22.65 -8.73 -17.52
N ALA A 283 -23.36 -7.73 -18.05
CA ALA A 283 -24.75 -7.81 -18.51
C ALA A 283 -25.83 -8.38 -17.56
N SER A 284 -25.91 -7.90 -16.30
CA SER A 284 -27.18 -7.74 -15.55
C SER A 284 -26.99 -6.99 -14.23
N ALA A 285 -26.56 -5.72 -14.27
CA ALA A 285 -26.51 -4.83 -13.10
C ALA A 285 -26.39 -3.36 -13.53
N LYS A 286 -26.71 -2.43 -12.61
CA LYS A 286 -26.44 -0.98 -12.76
C LYS A 286 -24.96 -0.74 -13.11
N THR A 287 -24.68 0.30 -13.88
CA THR A 287 -23.31 0.76 -14.20
C THR A 287 -22.48 0.91 -12.93
N ARG A 288 -21.44 0.11 -12.77
CA ARG A 288 -20.69 0.04 -11.50
C ARG A 288 -19.74 1.23 -11.38
N ARG A 289 -19.87 2.02 -10.31
CA ARG A 289 -19.02 3.20 -10.02
C ARG A 289 -17.54 2.80 -10.01
N ARG A 290 -16.71 3.56 -10.75
CA ARG A 290 -15.25 3.53 -10.58
C ARG A 290 -14.93 4.04 -9.18
N ARG A 291 -14.20 3.25 -8.40
CA ARG A 291 -13.67 3.68 -7.10
C ARG A 291 -12.73 4.87 -7.24
N ALA A 292 -12.85 5.84 -6.33
CA ALA A 292 -11.88 6.92 -6.22
C ALA A 292 -10.51 6.38 -5.79
N VAL A 293 -9.45 7.05 -6.25
CA VAL A 293 -8.08 6.84 -5.81
C VAL A 293 -7.65 8.03 -4.96
N VAL A 294 -7.14 7.74 -3.77
CA VAL A 294 -6.60 8.71 -2.81
C VAL A 294 -5.09 8.51 -2.72
N TYR A 295 -4.29 9.49 -3.11
CA TYR A 295 -2.82 9.41 -3.04
C TYR A 295 -2.28 10.34 -1.94
N LEU A 296 -1.47 9.81 -1.01
CA LEU A 296 -0.80 10.56 0.05
C LEU A 296 0.70 10.60 -0.23
N GLY A 297 1.32 11.77 -0.05
CA GLY A 297 2.78 11.94 -0.16
C GLY A 297 3.23 13.35 0.25
N ASP A 298 4.54 13.58 0.27
CA ASP A 298 5.16 14.85 0.68
C ASP A 298 6.12 15.42 -0.39
N GLY A 299 6.73 14.54 -1.19
CA GLY A 299 7.98 14.83 -1.88
C GLY A 299 7.85 15.20 -3.36
N ARG A 300 9.00 15.51 -3.98
CA ARG A 300 9.08 15.80 -5.43
C ARG A 300 8.66 14.60 -6.28
N GLY A 301 8.95 13.37 -5.84
CA GLY A 301 8.61 12.13 -6.54
C GLY A 301 7.10 11.85 -6.61
N ASP A 302 6.33 12.42 -5.67
CA ASP A 302 4.88 12.26 -5.57
C ASP A 302 4.08 13.19 -6.48
N TYR A 303 4.73 14.21 -7.03
CA TYR A 303 4.09 15.15 -7.96
C TYR A 303 3.72 14.47 -9.28
N CYS A 304 4.52 13.51 -9.74
CA CYS A 304 4.20 12.77 -10.95
C CYS A 304 2.92 11.91 -10.78
N PRO A 305 2.75 11.13 -9.69
CA PRO A 305 1.48 10.43 -9.38
C PRO A 305 0.25 11.34 -9.35
N SER A 306 0.35 12.53 -8.75
CA SER A 306 -0.80 13.43 -8.62
C SER A 306 -1.37 13.83 -9.98
N LEU A 307 -0.51 14.07 -10.98
CA LEU A 307 -0.89 14.42 -12.36
C LEU A 307 -1.56 13.29 -13.15
N LYS A 308 -1.61 12.06 -12.62
CA LYS A 308 -2.29 10.90 -13.26
C LYS A 308 -3.65 10.60 -12.67
N LEU A 309 -3.96 11.20 -11.53
CA LEU A 309 -5.27 11.16 -10.91
C LEU A 309 -6.26 12.01 -11.72
N ARG A 310 -7.53 11.58 -11.74
CA ARG A 310 -8.59 12.16 -12.57
C ARG A 310 -9.55 12.99 -11.71
N ASP A 311 -10.54 13.62 -12.34
CA ASP A 311 -11.69 14.13 -11.59
C ASP A 311 -12.37 12.98 -10.81
N GLY A 312 -12.81 13.27 -9.58
CA GLY A 312 -13.28 12.27 -8.62
C GLY A 312 -12.18 11.47 -7.88
N ASP A 313 -10.90 11.68 -8.19
CA ASP A 313 -9.77 11.20 -7.36
C ASP A 313 -9.29 12.29 -6.40
N TYR A 314 -8.40 11.93 -5.46
CA TYR A 314 -7.88 12.81 -4.40
C TYR A 314 -6.36 12.75 -4.29
N VAL A 315 -5.72 13.90 -4.11
CA VAL A 315 -4.32 13.99 -3.68
C VAL A 315 -4.22 14.69 -2.33
N MET A 316 -3.43 14.14 -1.42
CA MET A 316 -3.25 14.57 -0.04
C MET A 316 -1.80 14.95 0.23
N PRO A 317 -1.36 16.17 -0.18
CA PRO A 317 0.00 16.60 0.03
C PRO A 317 0.27 17.04 1.49
N ARG A 318 1.44 16.67 2.01
CA ARG A 318 1.90 17.15 3.32
C ARG A 318 2.30 18.63 3.25
N ALA A 319 1.71 19.46 4.11
CA ALA A 319 2.03 20.88 4.20
C ALA A 319 3.52 21.10 4.56
N GLY A 320 4.11 22.16 4.01
CA GLY A 320 5.53 22.49 4.21
C GLY A 320 6.52 21.56 3.49
N HIS A 321 6.04 20.64 2.64
CA HIS A 321 6.88 19.72 1.86
C HIS A 321 6.74 19.97 0.34
N PRO A 322 7.73 19.58 -0.49
CA PRO A 322 7.83 20.03 -1.88
C PRO A 322 6.62 19.71 -2.78
N LEU A 323 5.82 18.69 -2.45
CA LEU A 323 4.61 18.36 -3.21
C LEU A 323 3.57 19.49 -3.16
N CYS A 324 3.45 20.20 -2.04
CA CYS A 324 2.55 21.35 -1.92
C CYS A 324 2.90 22.46 -2.92
N ASP A 325 4.19 22.82 -3.00
CA ASP A 325 4.65 23.89 -3.90
C ASP A 325 4.43 23.53 -5.38
N LEU A 326 4.70 22.28 -5.74
CA LEU A 326 4.52 21.78 -7.11
C LEU A 326 3.03 21.73 -7.50
N ILE A 327 2.15 21.27 -6.61
CA ILE A 327 0.69 21.28 -6.82
C ILE A 327 0.14 22.71 -6.87
N ALA A 328 0.66 23.63 -6.07
CA ALA A 328 0.26 25.04 -6.10
C ALA A 328 0.69 25.73 -7.40
N ALA A 329 1.87 25.39 -7.93
CA ALA A 329 2.37 25.91 -9.21
C ALA A 329 1.63 25.34 -10.43
N SER A 330 1.25 24.05 -10.40
CA SER A 330 0.47 23.41 -11.45
C SER A 330 -0.39 22.27 -10.85
N PRO A 331 -1.70 22.52 -10.65
CA PRO A 331 -2.56 21.56 -9.96
C PRO A 331 -2.97 20.37 -10.85
N PRO A 332 -3.18 19.18 -10.28
CA PRO A 332 -3.75 18.04 -10.99
C PRO A 332 -5.27 18.20 -11.19
N ALA A 333 -5.86 17.30 -11.98
CA ALA A 333 -7.32 17.20 -12.11
C ALA A 333 -8.02 16.66 -10.84
N ALA A 334 -7.28 15.99 -9.96
CA ALA A 334 -7.78 15.44 -8.71
C ALA A 334 -8.06 16.51 -7.64
N ALA A 335 -8.98 16.21 -6.73
CA ALA A 335 -9.27 17.05 -5.58
C ALA A 335 -8.09 17.10 -4.60
N VAL A 336 -7.46 18.26 -4.48
CA VAL A 336 -6.37 18.50 -3.51
C VAL A 336 -6.94 18.62 -2.09
N ARG A 337 -6.36 17.89 -1.14
CA ARG A 337 -6.76 17.78 0.28
C ARG A 337 -5.52 17.69 1.18
N GLY A 338 -4.79 18.79 1.31
CA GLY A 338 -3.55 18.82 2.10
C GLY A 338 -3.75 18.58 3.60
N TRP A 339 -2.67 18.19 4.29
CA TRP A 339 -2.64 17.93 5.73
C TRP A 339 -1.37 18.48 6.37
N ALA A 340 -1.45 19.02 7.58
CA ALA A 340 -0.31 19.64 8.27
C ALA A 340 0.40 18.74 9.30
N GLY A 341 -0.35 17.84 9.95
CA GLY A 341 0.18 16.89 10.94
C GLY A 341 -0.64 15.59 10.96
N PHE A 342 -0.21 14.58 11.72
CA PHE A 342 -0.83 13.25 11.60
C PHE A 342 -2.27 13.14 12.13
N GLU A 343 -2.68 13.97 13.08
CA GLU A 343 -4.11 14.10 13.44
C GLU A 343 -4.92 14.63 12.27
N ASP A 344 -4.36 15.61 11.54
CA ASP A 344 -4.97 16.23 10.37
C ASP A 344 -5.01 15.26 9.18
N LEU A 345 -3.94 14.49 8.94
CA LEU A 345 -3.90 13.37 8.00
C LEU A 345 -5.04 12.39 8.31
N ALA A 346 -5.16 11.94 9.57
CA ALA A 346 -6.19 11.00 9.97
C ALA A 346 -7.60 11.57 9.72
N ARG A 347 -7.84 12.82 10.12
CA ARG A 347 -9.11 13.54 9.92
C ARG A 347 -9.48 13.66 8.44
N VAL A 348 -8.55 14.09 7.60
CA VAL A 348 -8.77 14.30 6.16
C VAL A 348 -8.96 12.97 5.44
N LEU A 349 -8.08 11.98 5.68
CA LEU A 349 -8.16 10.66 5.06
C LEU A 349 -9.49 9.96 5.40
N LEU A 350 -9.85 9.92 6.68
CA LEU A 350 -11.07 9.24 7.11
C LEU A 350 -12.34 9.96 6.62
N GLY A 351 -12.31 11.29 6.51
CA GLY A 351 -13.39 12.06 5.90
C GLY A 351 -13.60 11.75 4.42
N ILE A 352 -12.51 11.59 3.65
CA ILE A 352 -12.57 11.16 2.25
C ILE A 352 -13.09 9.72 2.16
N VAL A 353 -12.54 8.79 2.95
CA VAL A 353 -12.90 7.37 2.91
C VAL A 353 -14.36 7.14 3.30
N ASP A 354 -14.87 7.76 4.37
CA ASP A 354 -16.29 7.61 4.74
C ASP A 354 -17.24 8.27 3.73
N GLY A 355 -16.87 9.44 3.19
CA GLY A 355 -17.62 10.10 2.11
C GLY A 355 -17.72 9.23 0.85
N GLU A 356 -16.60 8.65 0.41
CA GLU A 356 -16.56 7.75 -0.75
C GLU A 356 -17.37 6.47 -0.54
N ILE A 357 -17.29 5.88 0.66
CA ILE A 357 -18.12 4.71 1.03
C ILE A 357 -19.60 5.13 1.18
N ALA A 358 -19.91 6.37 1.58
CA ALA A 358 -21.28 6.91 1.60
C ALA A 358 -21.88 7.02 0.20
N CYS A 359 -21.16 7.62 -0.74
CA CYS A 359 -21.56 7.71 -2.15
C CYS A 359 -21.81 6.32 -2.75
N ALA A 360 -20.86 5.39 -2.60
CA ALA A 360 -20.97 4.04 -3.15
C ALA A 360 -22.20 3.28 -2.60
N ALA A 361 -22.49 3.38 -1.30
CA ALA A 361 -23.64 2.70 -0.70
C ALA A 361 -25.00 3.30 -1.12
N ALA A 362 -25.06 4.63 -1.35
CA ALA A 362 -26.29 5.29 -1.79
C ALA A 362 -26.71 4.84 -3.20
N GLU A 363 -25.75 4.73 -4.12
CA GLU A 363 -26.00 4.32 -5.52
C GLU A 363 -26.46 2.86 -5.65
N GLU A 364 -25.95 1.96 -4.79
CA GLU A 364 -26.39 0.56 -4.76
C GLU A 364 -27.85 0.41 -4.30
N GLY A 365 -28.45 1.43 -3.67
CA GLY A 365 -29.86 1.46 -3.31
C GLY A 365 -30.11 1.22 -1.82
N ALA A 366 -29.14 1.51 -0.95
CA ALA A 366 -29.38 1.61 0.49
C ALA A 366 -30.26 2.84 0.79
N GLY A 367 -31.58 2.65 0.67
CA GLY A 367 -32.58 3.70 0.90
C GLY A 367 -32.51 4.32 2.30
N ALA A 368 -33.05 5.53 2.43
CA ALA A 368 -33.03 6.34 3.65
C ALA A 368 -33.43 5.52 4.89
N GLY A 369 -32.45 5.22 5.76
CA GLY A 369 -32.61 4.29 6.88
C GLY A 369 -31.31 3.82 7.53
N VAL A 370 -30.15 4.05 6.92
CA VAL A 370 -28.84 3.76 7.52
C VAL A 370 -28.50 4.82 8.57
N VAL A 371 -28.78 4.54 9.84
CA VAL A 371 -28.32 5.36 10.97
C VAL A 371 -26.82 5.15 11.14
N VAL A 372 -26.03 6.14 10.70
CA VAL A 372 -24.59 6.20 10.93
C VAL A 372 -24.33 6.21 12.43
N VAL A 373 -23.66 5.17 12.92
CA VAL A 373 -23.01 5.22 14.23
C VAL A 373 -21.53 4.97 14.03
N VAL A 374 -20.81 6.08 14.00
CA VAL A 374 -19.36 6.11 14.24
C VAL A 374 -19.12 5.38 15.56
N PRO A 375 -18.20 4.42 15.65
CA PRO A 375 -17.78 3.91 16.95
C PRO A 375 -17.33 5.10 17.79
N ALA A 376 -17.83 5.21 19.02
CA ALA A 376 -17.42 6.27 19.94
C ALA A 376 -15.88 6.33 19.96
N ARG A 377 -15.32 7.54 19.88
CA ARG A 377 -13.88 7.78 19.78
C ARG A 377 -13.15 6.82 20.71
N GLN A 378 -12.17 6.11 20.18
CA GLN A 378 -11.37 5.18 20.98
C GLN A 378 -10.31 5.96 21.80
N GLU A 379 -10.78 6.89 22.64
CA GLU A 379 -10.01 7.66 23.62
C GLU A 379 -9.48 6.75 24.77
N ALA A 380 -9.76 5.45 24.71
CA ALA A 380 -9.36 4.45 25.69
C ALA A 380 -8.39 3.40 25.11
N LEU A 381 -7.17 3.81 24.75
CA LEU A 381 -5.92 3.13 25.16
C LEU A 381 -4.62 3.91 24.79
N MET A 382 -4.56 5.21 25.07
CA MET A 382 -3.26 5.90 25.13
C MET A 382 -2.61 5.59 26.48
N PRO A 383 -1.42 4.96 26.55
CA PRO A 383 -0.67 4.94 27.79
C PRO A 383 -0.31 6.39 28.14
N GLN A 384 -0.68 6.83 29.35
CA GLN A 384 -0.32 8.16 29.81
C GLN A 384 1.20 8.33 29.79
N ALA A 385 1.67 9.49 29.31
CA ALA A 385 3.08 9.80 29.29
C ALA A 385 3.62 9.79 30.73
N VAL A 386 4.46 8.80 31.04
CA VAL A 386 5.22 8.79 32.29
C VAL A 386 6.24 9.92 32.19
N GLY A 387 6.02 10.99 32.96
CA GLY A 387 6.94 12.11 33.03
C GLY A 387 8.29 11.63 33.56
N VAL A 388 9.35 11.82 32.77
CA VAL A 388 10.72 11.68 33.23
C VAL A 388 11.05 12.94 34.04
N PRO A 389 11.42 12.84 35.33
CA PRO A 389 11.87 14.00 36.09
C PRO A 389 13.23 14.49 35.56
N ASN A 390 13.41 15.82 35.60
CA ASN A 390 14.63 16.52 35.15
C ASN A 390 15.91 16.07 35.86
#